data_AF-A0A9P5SMQ4-F1
#
_entry.id   AF-A0A9P5SMQ4-F1
#
_cell.length_a   1.000
_cell.length_b   1.000
_cell.length_c   1.000
_cell.angle_alpha   90.00
_cell.angle_beta   90.00
_cell.angle_gamma   90.00
#
_symmetry.space_group_name_H-M   'P 1'
#
loop_
_entity.id
_entity.type
_entity.pdbx_description
1 polymer ?
#
loop_
_entity_poly.entity_id
_entity_poly.type
_entity_poly.pdbx_seq_one_letter_code
_entity_poly.pdbx_strand_id
1 'polypeptide(L)'
;MKLLSIAAAIGAVALSALQMAQAELSKIMRVDPATQQFIDVQGRSRWFHGTNVVKKSFPWHHDIVNFQPSWSLVEKDIQTMKDLNINSVRLGVHWAGVEPVRGQYNQTYLNIMDGIIKRFQENGIYTLVDQHQDVWAAQICGHGAPLWFVKKDWVQENHRFPVPQKSTPFPVDANGVPSDADCNSIDWATSYLNYGVGNAFGRLYNNYDGLGDAWAAYWKTVANQYKDLPGVMGYDLMNEPWVGDHMADLTLLVPGNGDKNMEPLWNKGNAAIRTVDPTTVVFFEGSTFDILSGFNNVPGGDGSKTAHSYHYYKPPQLGSIETTIKNRIKDATRLRTAGMLTEFHFWDEGAESRAGILNTARYADIYMQSWQGWAYENLWDSSTREPRPELARIYARSYVEATAGVTKTMYFQDETAKYWVSWVADPSITAPGLIRIAPQIYYPDGIRVFFMPAGSGTHTMENSNTVQLHYTAATQKGQTIQASVQPFFPTDIVKNPASGKCMDNGDGYVTPGNPIILWSCSSASNQVWKFKDDMISLAFDPSRKWDTFCLDTTTRDAKSQWLVLNPCDASKASQKWSVTPTSNIKSIATGNCVDIDGSQNKDGTKLLVYPCGNSGTQGNQVWTLPRGASGTW
;
A
#
# COMPACT_ATOMS: atom_id res chain seq x y z
N MET A 1 -53.62 23.27 28.63
CA MET A 1 -53.94 21.89 28.19
C MET A 1 -54.78 22.04 26.92
N LYS A 2 -54.36 21.78 25.69
CA LYS A 2 -53.27 21.01 25.10
C LYS A 2 -52.78 21.77 23.84
N LEU A 3 -51.47 21.95 23.72
CA LEU A 3 -50.75 22.28 22.49
C LEU A 3 -50.04 20.99 22.07
N LEU A 4 -50.26 20.49 20.86
CA LEU A 4 -49.32 19.61 20.13
C LEU A 4 -49.90 19.29 18.75
N SER A 5 -49.00 19.04 17.80
CA SER A 5 -49.19 18.46 16.45
C SER A 5 -49.45 19.39 15.26
N ILE A 6 -48.55 20.34 15.03
CA ILE A 6 -48.15 20.75 13.67
C ILE A 6 -46.61 20.89 13.64
N ALA A 7 -45.89 19.76 13.67
CA ALA A 7 -44.44 19.75 13.52
C ALA A 7 -43.88 18.45 12.87
N ALA A 8 -44.73 17.53 12.42
CA ALA A 8 -44.30 16.20 11.98
C ALA A 8 -44.14 16.02 10.46
N ALA A 9 -44.52 17.01 9.64
CA ALA A 9 -44.57 16.83 8.18
C ALA A 9 -43.38 17.43 7.40
N ILE A 10 -42.53 18.26 8.03
CA ILE A 10 -41.36 18.87 7.36
C ILE A 10 -40.06 18.08 7.64
N GLY A 11 -40.04 17.25 8.70
CA GLY A 11 -38.85 16.45 9.06
C GLY A 11 -38.63 15.18 8.23
N ALA A 12 -39.65 14.69 7.52
CA ALA A 12 -39.56 13.40 6.80
C ALA A 12 -38.99 13.52 5.37
N VAL A 13 -38.92 14.72 4.79
CA VAL A 13 -38.38 14.94 3.42
C VAL A 13 -36.93 15.43 3.45
N ALA A 14 -36.43 15.90 4.61
CA ALA A 14 -35.05 16.36 4.77
C ALA A 14 -34.06 15.27 5.24
N LEU A 15 -34.54 14.16 5.80
CA LEU A 15 -33.67 13.05 6.24
C LEU A 15 -33.35 12.01 5.14
N SER A 16 -34.03 12.07 3.99
CA SER A 16 -33.75 11.19 2.84
C SER A 16 -32.77 11.79 1.83
N ALA A 17 -32.25 13.00 2.07
CA ALA A 17 -31.26 13.68 1.22
C ALA A 17 -29.83 13.66 1.80
N LEU A 18 -29.60 12.89 2.88
CA LEU A 18 -28.28 12.66 3.50
C LEU A 18 -27.84 11.19 3.37
N GLN A 19 -28.25 10.51 2.30
CA GLN A 19 -27.30 9.58 1.68
C GLN A 19 -26.35 10.47 0.89
N MET A 20 -25.20 10.79 1.49
CA MET A 20 -24.06 11.26 0.70
C MET A 20 -23.95 10.28 -0.45
N ALA A 21 -24.18 10.77 -1.68
CA ALA A 21 -23.86 10.02 -2.87
C ALA A 21 -22.34 9.84 -2.85
N GLN A 22 -21.88 8.83 -2.13
CA GLN A 22 -20.53 8.33 -2.26
C GLN A 22 -20.41 8.01 -3.74
N ALA A 23 -19.53 8.73 -4.45
CA ALA A 23 -19.37 8.51 -5.87
C ALA A 23 -19.12 7.01 -6.06
N GLU A 24 -19.98 6.35 -6.84
CA GLU A 24 -19.85 4.91 -7.08
C GLU A 24 -18.42 4.62 -7.52
N LEU A 25 -17.81 3.62 -6.89
CA LEU A 25 -16.46 3.18 -7.22
C LEU A 25 -16.40 2.90 -8.73
N SER A 26 -15.47 3.56 -9.41
CA SER A 26 -15.40 3.52 -10.87
C SER A 26 -14.79 2.21 -11.38
N LYS A 27 -15.53 1.44 -12.19
CA LYS A 27 -15.01 0.17 -12.75
C LYS A 27 -13.70 0.37 -13.51
N ILE A 28 -12.73 -0.51 -13.26
CA ILE A 28 -11.49 -0.59 -14.06
C ILE A 28 -11.83 -1.29 -15.39
N MET A 29 -11.55 -0.63 -16.50
CA MET A 29 -11.97 -1.10 -17.83
C MET A 29 -10.87 -1.81 -18.60
N ARG A 30 -9.64 -1.35 -18.42
CA ARG A 30 -8.49 -1.80 -19.21
C ARG A 30 -7.19 -1.38 -18.57
N VAL A 31 -6.12 -1.89 -19.13
CA VAL A 31 -4.77 -1.36 -19.02
C VAL A 31 -4.45 -0.58 -20.29
N ASP A 32 -3.68 0.50 -20.18
CA ASP A 32 -3.02 1.14 -21.32
C ASP A 32 -1.60 0.57 -21.47
N PRO A 33 -1.31 -0.24 -22.50
CA PRO A 33 0.02 -0.82 -22.73
C PRO A 33 1.15 0.19 -22.91
N ALA A 34 0.84 1.39 -23.41
CA ALA A 34 1.87 2.39 -23.69
C ALA A 34 2.33 3.10 -22.41
N THR A 35 1.41 3.32 -21.47
CA THR A 35 1.68 4.00 -20.20
C THR A 35 1.82 3.04 -19.02
N GLN A 36 1.41 1.79 -19.20
CA GLN A 36 1.36 0.72 -18.20
C GLN A 36 0.45 1.09 -17.00
N GLN A 37 -0.66 1.79 -17.28
CA GLN A 37 -1.57 2.29 -16.25
C GLN A 37 -2.94 1.63 -16.36
N PHE A 38 -3.56 1.35 -15.22
CA PHE A 38 -4.95 0.92 -15.16
C PHE A 38 -5.86 2.11 -15.46
N ILE A 39 -6.83 1.92 -16.35
CA ILE A 39 -7.74 2.97 -16.79
C ILE A 39 -9.17 2.60 -16.40
N ASP A 40 -9.84 3.51 -15.70
CA ASP A 40 -11.25 3.33 -15.33
C ASP A 40 -12.24 3.73 -16.45
N VAL A 41 -13.53 3.44 -16.25
CA VAL A 41 -14.62 3.84 -17.17
C VAL A 41 -14.68 5.34 -17.44
N GLN A 42 -14.15 6.17 -16.53
CA GLN A 42 -14.11 7.63 -16.68
C GLN A 42 -12.87 8.10 -17.44
N GLY A 43 -11.96 7.19 -17.81
CA GLY A 43 -10.72 7.50 -18.54
C GLY A 43 -9.56 7.92 -17.65
N ARG A 44 -9.70 7.86 -16.32
CA ARG A 44 -8.63 8.23 -15.38
C ARG A 44 -7.60 7.12 -15.26
N SER A 45 -6.33 7.50 -15.11
CA SER A 45 -5.29 6.57 -14.65
C SER A 45 -5.46 6.28 -13.17
N ARG A 46 -5.40 5.00 -12.78
CA ARG A 46 -5.67 4.51 -11.42
C ARG A 46 -4.49 3.79 -10.80
N TRP A 47 -4.39 3.91 -9.48
CA TRP A 47 -3.29 3.39 -8.67
C TRP A 47 -3.84 2.76 -7.40
N PHE A 48 -3.20 1.67 -6.95
CA PHE A 48 -3.74 0.84 -5.89
C PHE A 48 -2.69 0.56 -4.82
N HIS A 49 -2.97 0.98 -3.59
CA HIS A 49 -2.21 0.61 -2.41
C HIS A 49 -3.12 -0.23 -1.51
N GLY A 50 -2.67 -1.43 -1.20
CA GLY A 50 -3.56 -2.46 -0.70
C GLY A 50 -2.93 -3.50 0.18
N THR A 51 -3.72 -4.51 0.51
CA THR A 51 -3.31 -5.63 1.35
C THR A 51 -3.90 -6.94 0.86
N ASN A 52 -3.34 -8.07 1.29
CA ASN A 52 -3.89 -9.40 1.05
C ASN A 52 -4.85 -9.78 2.18
N VAL A 53 -5.97 -10.42 1.82
CA VAL A 53 -6.97 -10.98 2.74
C VAL A 53 -7.27 -12.40 2.29
N VAL A 54 -6.63 -13.38 2.91
CA VAL A 54 -6.67 -14.77 2.47
C VAL A 54 -6.91 -15.70 3.66
N LYS A 55 -7.97 -16.50 3.61
CA LYS A 55 -8.25 -17.54 4.61
C LYS A 55 -7.96 -18.91 4.00
N LYS A 56 -6.86 -19.52 4.42
CA LYS A 56 -6.28 -20.75 3.83
C LYS A 56 -6.93 -22.06 4.32
N SER A 57 -7.89 -21.97 5.23
CA SER A 57 -8.57 -23.11 5.85
C SER A 57 -10.09 -22.95 5.82
N PHE A 58 -10.82 -24.07 5.92
CA PHE A 58 -12.29 -24.07 6.00
C PHE A 58 -12.79 -23.08 7.06
N PRO A 59 -13.80 -22.23 6.76
CA PRO A 59 -14.67 -22.22 5.58
C PRO A 59 -14.14 -21.37 4.39
N TRP A 60 -12.84 -21.08 4.32
CA TRP A 60 -12.15 -20.32 3.27
C TRP A 60 -12.62 -18.87 3.07
N HIS A 61 -13.26 -18.31 4.10
CA HIS A 61 -13.57 -16.89 4.22
C HIS A 61 -13.43 -16.43 5.67
N HIS A 62 -13.23 -15.13 5.86
CA HIS A 62 -13.13 -14.48 7.17
C HIS A 62 -14.51 -14.41 7.86
N ASP A 63 -14.53 -14.22 9.18
CA ASP A 63 -15.78 -13.97 9.91
C ASP A 63 -16.36 -12.61 9.47
N ILE A 64 -17.65 -12.58 9.09
CA ILE A 64 -18.34 -11.38 8.59
C ILE A 64 -19.37 -10.83 9.58
N VAL A 65 -19.42 -11.38 10.79
CA VAL A 65 -20.39 -11.05 11.84
C VAL A 65 -19.69 -10.52 13.08
N ASN A 66 -18.64 -11.19 13.55
CA ASN A 66 -17.96 -10.88 14.78
C ASN A 66 -16.59 -10.27 14.50
N PHE A 67 -16.29 -9.15 15.16
CA PHE A 67 -14.94 -8.58 15.10
C PHE A 67 -13.94 -9.52 15.79
N GLN A 68 -13.03 -10.06 14.99
CA GLN A 68 -11.89 -10.86 15.42
C GLN A 68 -10.66 -10.24 14.77
N PRO A 69 -9.75 -9.61 15.54
CA PRO A 69 -8.50 -9.08 14.97
C PRO A 69 -7.83 -10.14 14.10
N SER A 70 -7.37 -9.71 12.93
CA SER A 70 -6.77 -10.56 11.90
C SER A 70 -7.73 -11.52 11.16
N TRP A 71 -8.89 -11.87 11.71
CA TRP A 71 -9.70 -12.99 11.20
C TRP A 71 -11.15 -12.62 10.84
N SER A 72 -11.50 -11.34 10.88
CA SER A 72 -12.80 -10.81 10.45
C SER A 72 -12.72 -9.82 9.29
N LEU A 73 -13.86 -9.60 8.66
CA LEU A 73 -14.13 -8.53 7.71
C LEU A 73 -15.47 -7.87 8.05
N VAL A 74 -15.48 -7.15 9.18
CA VAL A 74 -16.64 -6.40 9.67
C VAL A 74 -16.40 -4.89 9.57
N GLU A 75 -17.35 -4.07 10.03
CA GLU A 75 -17.28 -2.62 9.88
C GLU A 75 -16.00 -1.99 10.46
N LYS A 76 -15.51 -2.48 11.62
CA LYS A 76 -14.24 -2.02 12.19
C LYS A 76 -13.07 -2.26 11.24
N ASP A 77 -13.04 -3.40 10.55
CA ASP A 77 -12.00 -3.74 9.58
C ASP A 77 -12.02 -2.78 8.39
N ILE A 78 -13.21 -2.55 7.83
CA ILE A 78 -13.42 -1.65 6.69
C ILE A 78 -13.05 -0.21 7.03
N GLN A 79 -13.48 0.28 8.20
CA GLN A 79 -13.13 1.62 8.64
C GLN A 79 -11.62 1.77 8.86
N THR A 80 -10.97 0.76 9.44
CA THR A 80 -9.50 0.73 9.58
C THR A 80 -8.82 0.82 8.22
N MET A 81 -9.26 0.04 7.23
CA MET A 81 -8.68 0.11 5.87
C MET A 81 -8.82 1.52 5.27
N LYS A 82 -9.99 2.16 5.41
CA LYS A 82 -10.23 3.54 4.91
C LYS A 82 -9.36 4.58 5.60
N ASP A 83 -9.19 4.46 6.92
CA ASP A 83 -8.37 5.39 7.71
C ASP A 83 -6.87 5.28 7.36
N LEU A 84 -6.46 4.11 6.85
CA LEU A 84 -5.10 3.82 6.41
C LEU A 84 -4.90 3.92 4.90
N ASN A 85 -5.81 4.57 4.17
CA ASN A 85 -5.74 4.76 2.71
C ASN A 85 -5.68 3.48 1.85
N ILE A 86 -6.05 2.32 2.40
CA ILE A 86 -6.15 1.08 1.64
C ILE A 86 -7.33 1.23 0.66
N ASN A 87 -7.04 1.15 -0.64
CA ASN A 87 -8.07 1.19 -1.69
C ASN A 87 -8.15 -0.11 -2.50
N SER A 88 -7.37 -1.14 -2.14
CA SER A 88 -7.36 -2.41 -2.83
C SER A 88 -7.12 -3.56 -1.88
N VAL A 89 -7.83 -4.67 -2.10
CA VAL A 89 -7.66 -5.93 -1.40
C VAL A 89 -7.46 -7.05 -2.41
N ARG A 90 -6.39 -7.84 -2.26
CA ARG A 90 -6.25 -9.15 -2.93
C ARG A 90 -6.96 -10.18 -2.07
N LEU A 91 -8.15 -10.59 -2.53
CA LEU A 91 -9.05 -11.45 -1.77
C LEU A 91 -8.92 -12.89 -2.27
N GLY A 92 -8.47 -13.78 -1.39
CA GLY A 92 -8.31 -15.19 -1.71
C GLY A 92 -9.65 -15.90 -1.88
N VAL A 93 -9.89 -16.45 -3.07
CA VAL A 93 -11.04 -17.28 -3.45
C VAL A 93 -10.54 -18.68 -3.81
N HIS A 94 -10.58 -19.59 -2.85
CA HIS A 94 -9.99 -20.92 -3.01
C HIS A 94 -10.81 -21.80 -3.95
N TRP A 95 -10.16 -22.55 -4.84
CA TRP A 95 -10.84 -23.51 -5.72
C TRP A 95 -11.59 -24.57 -4.91
N ALA A 96 -11.01 -25.04 -3.80
CA ALA A 96 -11.66 -25.93 -2.84
C ALA A 96 -12.98 -25.38 -2.26
N GLY A 97 -13.07 -24.06 -2.09
CA GLY A 97 -14.30 -23.39 -1.63
C GLY A 97 -15.37 -23.31 -2.72
N VAL A 98 -14.96 -23.05 -3.97
CA VAL A 98 -15.86 -22.87 -5.11
C VAL A 98 -16.36 -24.20 -5.69
N GLU A 99 -15.51 -25.23 -5.81
CA GLU A 99 -15.84 -26.52 -6.42
C GLU A 99 -15.44 -27.70 -5.50
N PRO A 100 -16.07 -27.84 -4.32
CA PRO A 100 -15.71 -28.88 -3.36
C PRO A 100 -15.96 -30.30 -3.89
N VAL A 101 -16.87 -30.45 -4.86
CA VAL A 101 -17.13 -31.69 -5.59
C VAL A 101 -17.02 -31.39 -7.08
N ARG A 102 -16.29 -32.22 -7.83
CA ARG A 102 -16.01 -31.99 -9.25
C ARG A 102 -17.30 -31.78 -10.06
N GLY A 103 -17.38 -30.66 -10.77
CA GLY A 103 -18.52 -30.20 -11.55
C GLY A 103 -19.67 -29.60 -10.73
N GLN A 104 -19.57 -29.52 -9.41
CA GLN A 104 -20.61 -28.98 -8.52
C GLN A 104 -20.09 -27.76 -7.76
N TYR A 105 -20.63 -26.60 -8.10
CA TYR A 105 -20.17 -25.33 -7.56
C TYR A 105 -20.96 -24.90 -6.31
N ASN A 106 -20.24 -24.44 -5.30
CA ASN A 106 -20.80 -24.04 -4.02
C ASN A 106 -21.33 -22.60 -4.06
N GLN A 107 -22.61 -22.46 -4.39
CA GLN A 107 -23.25 -21.14 -4.47
C GLN A 107 -23.27 -20.41 -3.13
N THR A 108 -23.34 -21.12 -1.99
CA THR A 108 -23.30 -20.50 -0.66
C THR A 108 -21.97 -19.77 -0.44
N TYR A 109 -20.84 -20.42 -0.78
CA TYR A 109 -19.53 -19.80 -0.68
C TYR A 109 -19.41 -18.58 -1.61
N LEU A 110 -19.82 -18.72 -2.88
CA LEU A 110 -19.81 -17.62 -3.85
C LEU A 110 -20.64 -16.41 -3.38
N ASN A 111 -21.80 -16.64 -2.77
CA ASN A 111 -22.65 -15.57 -2.23
C ASN A 111 -22.02 -14.86 -1.01
N ILE A 112 -21.29 -15.59 -0.16
CA ILE A 112 -20.58 -14.98 0.98
C ILE A 112 -19.45 -14.08 0.47
N MET A 113 -18.67 -14.57 -0.50
CA MET A 113 -17.59 -13.80 -1.11
C MET A 113 -18.11 -12.59 -1.88
N ASP A 114 -19.23 -12.72 -2.61
CA ASP A 114 -19.94 -11.59 -3.24
C ASP A 114 -20.30 -10.49 -2.22
N GLY A 115 -20.81 -10.88 -1.04
CA GLY A 115 -21.11 -9.94 0.04
C GLY A 115 -19.88 -9.22 0.61
N ILE A 116 -18.75 -9.92 0.72
CA ILE A 116 -17.47 -9.32 1.12
C ILE A 116 -16.99 -8.31 0.07
N ILE A 117 -17.03 -8.68 -1.22
CA ILE A 117 -16.64 -7.80 -2.33
C ILE A 117 -17.52 -6.55 -2.38
N LYS A 118 -18.85 -6.70 -2.20
CA LYS A 118 -19.78 -5.57 -2.14
C LYS A 118 -19.46 -4.62 -1.00
N ARG A 119 -19.15 -5.15 0.19
CA ARG A 119 -18.74 -4.35 1.34
C ARG A 119 -17.48 -3.52 1.05
N PHE A 120 -16.48 -4.11 0.39
CA PHE A 120 -15.30 -3.37 -0.06
C PHE A 120 -15.67 -2.29 -1.10
N GLN A 121 -16.46 -2.65 -2.10
CA GLN A 121 -16.90 -1.74 -3.17
C GLN A 121 -17.64 -0.52 -2.63
N GLU A 122 -18.61 -0.73 -1.73
CA GLU A 122 -19.39 0.32 -1.05
C GLU A 122 -18.52 1.25 -0.22
N ASN A 123 -17.27 0.87 0.04
CA ASN A 123 -16.31 1.64 0.83
C ASN A 123 -15.12 2.16 0.02
N GLY A 124 -15.20 2.11 -1.31
CA GLY A 124 -14.15 2.63 -2.19
C GLY A 124 -12.91 1.75 -2.24
N ILE A 125 -13.04 0.45 -1.94
CA ILE A 125 -11.96 -0.54 -1.95
C ILE A 125 -12.19 -1.51 -3.11
N TYR A 126 -11.23 -1.59 -4.03
CA TYR A 126 -11.23 -2.56 -5.11
C TYR A 126 -10.87 -3.95 -4.61
N THR A 127 -11.42 -4.98 -5.26
CA THR A 127 -11.03 -6.37 -5.02
C THR A 127 -10.31 -6.93 -6.24
N LEU A 128 -9.09 -7.40 -6.05
CA LEU A 128 -8.44 -8.36 -6.94
C LEU A 128 -8.81 -9.76 -6.46
N VAL A 129 -9.60 -10.49 -7.24
CA VAL A 129 -10.04 -11.84 -6.88
C VAL A 129 -8.93 -12.81 -7.21
N ASP A 130 -8.35 -13.43 -6.19
CA ASP A 130 -7.16 -14.28 -6.30
C ASP A 130 -7.53 -15.76 -6.12
N GLN A 131 -7.24 -16.59 -7.12
CA GLN A 131 -7.25 -18.04 -6.91
C GLN A 131 -6.01 -18.44 -6.12
N HIS A 132 -6.16 -18.34 -4.80
CA HIS A 132 -5.06 -18.59 -3.89
C HIS A 132 -4.77 -20.08 -3.74
N GLN A 133 -3.48 -20.42 -3.67
CA GLN A 133 -2.96 -21.75 -3.38
C GLN A 133 -1.55 -21.63 -2.79
N ASP A 134 -1.18 -22.55 -1.89
CA ASP A 134 0.21 -22.83 -1.54
C ASP A 134 0.43 -24.33 -1.51
N VAL A 135 1.48 -24.83 -2.17
CA VAL A 135 1.76 -26.27 -2.29
C VAL A 135 0.52 -27.03 -2.82
N TRP A 136 -0.32 -26.33 -3.58
CA TRP A 136 -1.50 -26.78 -4.32
C TRP A 136 -2.68 -27.38 -3.53
N ALA A 137 -2.50 -28.42 -2.71
CA ALA A 137 -3.62 -29.19 -2.14
C ALA A 137 -3.32 -29.84 -0.78
N ALA A 138 -4.36 -30.11 0.01
CA ALA A 138 -4.23 -30.69 1.35
C ALA A 138 -3.52 -32.06 1.37
N GLN A 139 -3.70 -32.89 0.33
CA GLN A 139 -3.03 -34.19 0.21
C GLN A 139 -1.50 -34.12 0.12
N ILE A 140 -0.97 -32.94 -0.13
CA ILE A 140 0.47 -32.64 -0.23
C ILE A 140 0.84 -31.49 0.72
N CYS A 141 0.14 -31.41 1.87
CA CYS A 141 0.33 -30.42 2.93
C CYS A 141 0.18 -28.95 2.50
N GLY A 142 -0.52 -28.71 1.39
CA GLY A 142 -0.85 -27.39 0.87
C GLY A 142 -2.33 -27.04 0.99
N HIS A 143 -2.75 -26.04 0.24
CA HIS A 143 -4.14 -25.64 0.08
C HIS A 143 -4.36 -24.96 -1.28
N GLY A 144 -5.62 -24.82 -1.68
CA GLY A 144 -6.02 -24.19 -2.94
C GLY A 144 -6.98 -25.07 -3.70
N ALA A 145 -6.48 -26.19 -4.21
CA ALA A 145 -7.24 -27.16 -4.99
C ALA A 145 -8.14 -28.06 -4.12
N PRO A 146 -9.30 -28.50 -4.64
CA PRO A 146 -10.24 -29.36 -3.93
C PRO A 146 -9.69 -30.78 -3.70
N LEU A 147 -10.23 -31.48 -2.69
CA LEU A 147 -9.82 -32.85 -2.32
C LEU A 147 -9.97 -33.88 -3.45
N TRP A 148 -10.85 -33.66 -4.43
CA TRP A 148 -10.97 -34.57 -5.57
C TRP A 148 -9.82 -34.46 -6.57
N PHE A 149 -8.96 -33.43 -6.45
CA PHE A 149 -7.88 -33.16 -7.39
C PHE A 149 -6.73 -34.18 -7.25
N VAL A 150 -5.97 -34.13 -6.16
CA VAL A 150 -4.73 -34.92 -6.01
C VAL A 150 -5.08 -36.36 -5.61
N LYS A 151 -4.60 -37.33 -6.39
CA LYS A 151 -4.80 -38.76 -6.13
C LYS A 151 -3.48 -39.40 -5.66
N LYS A 152 -3.56 -40.25 -4.62
CA LYS A 152 -2.39 -40.88 -3.97
C LYS A 152 -1.58 -41.82 -4.88
N ASP A 153 -2.18 -42.30 -5.95
CA ASP A 153 -1.64 -43.28 -6.89
C ASP A 153 -1.05 -42.63 -8.16
N TRP A 154 -1.03 -41.30 -8.23
CA TRP A 154 -0.39 -40.57 -9.32
C TRP A 154 1.14 -40.64 -9.32
N VAL A 155 1.73 -40.94 -8.16
CA VAL A 155 3.17 -41.15 -7.96
C VAL A 155 3.41 -42.55 -7.39
N GLN A 156 4.60 -43.10 -7.64
CA GLN A 156 5.02 -44.38 -7.08
C GLN A 156 5.01 -44.32 -5.55
N GLU A 157 4.79 -45.46 -4.89
CA GLU A 157 4.64 -45.52 -3.43
C GLU A 157 5.85 -44.92 -2.68
N ASN A 158 7.06 -45.21 -3.13
CA ASN A 158 8.32 -44.68 -2.60
C ASN A 158 8.59 -43.20 -2.99
N HIS A 159 7.75 -42.58 -3.82
CA HIS A 159 7.81 -41.16 -4.20
C HIS A 159 6.60 -40.37 -3.66
N ARG A 160 5.73 -40.99 -2.87
CA ARG A 160 4.62 -40.30 -2.22
C ARG A 160 5.15 -39.21 -1.28
N PHE A 161 4.32 -38.19 -1.06
CA PHE A 161 4.67 -37.04 -0.23
C PHE A 161 5.12 -37.51 1.18
N PRO A 162 6.19 -36.93 1.75
CA PRO A 162 6.90 -35.71 1.38
C PRO A 162 8.24 -35.95 0.65
N VAL A 163 8.39 -37.03 -0.11
CA VAL A 163 9.66 -37.33 -0.80
C VAL A 163 9.97 -36.22 -1.84
N PRO A 164 11.21 -35.68 -1.90
CA PRO A 164 12.45 -36.17 -1.27
C PRO A 164 12.83 -35.53 0.08
N GLN A 165 12.07 -34.58 0.63
CA GLN A 165 12.42 -33.97 1.93
C GLN A 165 12.56 -35.00 3.05
N LYS A 166 11.73 -36.04 3.04
CA LYS A 166 11.91 -37.24 3.85
C LYS A 166 11.87 -38.47 2.96
N SER A 167 12.63 -39.51 3.34
CA SER A 167 12.69 -40.78 2.60
C SER A 167 11.46 -41.65 2.78
N THR A 168 10.65 -41.38 3.81
CA THR A 168 9.47 -42.18 4.16
C THR A 168 8.21 -41.39 3.86
N PRO A 169 7.29 -41.91 3.03
CA PRO A 169 5.98 -41.30 2.81
C PRO A 169 5.19 -41.12 4.11
N PHE A 170 4.39 -40.05 4.18
CA PHE A 170 3.52 -39.83 5.32
C PHE A 170 2.34 -40.81 5.34
N PRO A 171 1.89 -41.23 6.53
CA PRO A 171 0.57 -41.82 6.68
C PRO A 171 -0.48 -40.78 6.31
N VAL A 172 -1.60 -41.24 5.74
CA VAL A 172 -2.68 -40.37 5.28
C VAL A 172 -4.04 -40.91 5.70
N ASP A 173 -5.01 -40.01 5.82
CA ASP A 173 -6.41 -40.37 6.08
C ASP A 173 -7.11 -40.98 4.85
N ALA A 174 -8.43 -41.18 4.94
CA ALA A 174 -9.23 -41.72 3.84
C ALA A 174 -9.25 -40.83 2.58
N ASN A 175 -9.00 -39.52 2.74
CA ASN A 175 -8.93 -38.55 1.64
C ASN A 175 -7.50 -38.38 1.11
N GLY A 176 -6.52 -39.11 1.65
CA GLY A 176 -5.12 -38.96 1.26
C GLY A 176 -4.44 -37.74 1.89
N VAL A 177 -4.98 -37.18 2.97
CA VAL A 177 -4.46 -36.00 3.67
C VAL A 177 -3.55 -36.45 4.82
N PRO A 178 -2.28 -36.00 4.88
CA PRO A 178 -1.41 -36.20 6.05
C PRO A 178 -1.91 -35.45 7.28
N SER A 179 -1.41 -35.82 8.47
CA SER A 179 -1.75 -35.08 9.69
C SER A 179 -1.07 -33.70 9.74
N ASP A 180 -1.66 -32.74 10.45
CA ASP A 180 -1.03 -31.42 10.68
C ASP A 180 0.35 -31.56 11.33
N ALA A 181 0.54 -32.54 12.22
CA ALA A 181 1.83 -32.82 12.85
C ALA A 181 2.88 -33.25 11.82
N ASP A 182 2.49 -34.08 10.84
CA ASP A 182 3.38 -34.50 9.75
C ASP A 182 3.69 -33.31 8.82
N CYS A 183 2.68 -32.53 8.44
CA CYS A 183 2.87 -31.35 7.59
C CYS A 183 3.77 -30.29 8.25
N ASN A 184 3.64 -30.08 9.57
CA ASN A 184 4.51 -29.17 10.32
C ASN A 184 5.92 -29.71 10.58
N SER A 185 6.20 -30.96 10.19
CA SER A 185 7.51 -31.62 10.41
C SER A 185 8.46 -31.52 9.21
N ILE A 186 8.07 -30.81 8.15
CA ILE A 186 8.84 -30.56 6.93
C ILE A 186 8.90 -29.05 6.67
N ASP A 187 9.80 -28.64 5.78
CA ASP A 187 9.89 -27.24 5.39
C ASP A 187 8.85 -26.93 4.30
N TRP A 188 8.01 -25.94 4.57
CA TRP A 188 6.91 -25.55 3.69
C TRP A 188 7.42 -25.07 2.33
N ALA A 189 8.45 -24.22 2.29
CA ALA A 189 8.95 -23.61 1.05
C ALA A 189 9.55 -24.67 0.11
N THR A 190 10.32 -25.60 0.65
CA THR A 190 10.91 -26.71 -0.12
C THR A 190 9.91 -27.83 -0.42
N SER A 191 8.67 -27.76 0.06
CA SER A 191 7.62 -28.72 -0.30
C SER A 191 7.27 -28.66 -1.79
N TYR A 192 7.44 -27.50 -2.43
CA TYR A 192 7.32 -27.37 -3.87
C TYR A 192 8.29 -28.28 -4.66
N LEU A 193 9.42 -28.69 -4.07
CA LEU A 193 10.38 -29.61 -4.70
C LEU A 193 9.96 -31.09 -4.60
N ASN A 194 8.88 -31.43 -3.89
CA ASN A 194 8.44 -32.81 -3.71
C ASN A 194 7.79 -33.38 -4.99
N TYR A 195 7.93 -34.70 -5.20
CA TYR A 195 7.40 -35.40 -6.39
C TYR A 195 5.89 -35.20 -6.56
N GLY A 196 5.13 -35.31 -5.47
CA GLY A 196 3.67 -35.15 -5.51
C GLY A 196 3.23 -33.77 -5.98
N VAL A 197 3.97 -32.72 -5.61
CA VAL A 197 3.65 -31.33 -5.97
C VAL A 197 3.95 -31.08 -7.44
N GLY A 198 5.17 -31.40 -7.89
CA GLY A 198 5.54 -31.27 -9.30
C GLY A 198 4.59 -32.04 -10.20
N ASN A 199 4.25 -33.28 -9.85
CA ASN A 199 3.33 -34.10 -10.61
C ASN A 199 1.91 -33.52 -10.68
N ALA A 200 1.40 -32.94 -9.58
CA ALA A 200 0.07 -32.31 -9.56
C ALA A 200 -0.01 -31.11 -10.52
N PHE A 201 0.99 -30.20 -10.48
CA PHE A 201 1.06 -29.08 -11.42
C PHE A 201 1.29 -29.54 -12.87
N GLY A 202 2.16 -30.52 -13.10
CA GLY A 202 2.38 -31.07 -14.44
C GLY A 202 1.11 -31.68 -15.05
N ARG A 203 0.29 -32.36 -14.24
CA ARG A 203 -1.01 -32.88 -14.68
C ARG A 203 -2.03 -31.78 -14.95
N LEU A 204 -2.03 -30.71 -14.15
CA LEU A 204 -2.87 -29.54 -14.39
C LEU A 204 -2.56 -28.92 -15.76
N TYR A 205 -1.29 -28.60 -16.00
CA TYR A 205 -0.84 -27.91 -17.22
C TYR A 205 -1.04 -28.74 -18.48
N ASN A 206 -0.81 -30.06 -18.39
CA ASN A 206 -1.05 -30.99 -19.49
C ASN A 206 -2.53 -31.41 -19.64
N ASN A 207 -3.44 -30.81 -18.87
CA ASN A 207 -4.87 -31.14 -18.86
C ASN A 207 -5.16 -32.64 -18.67
N TYR A 208 -4.31 -33.34 -17.91
CA TYR A 208 -4.50 -34.75 -17.60
C TYR A 208 -5.86 -34.93 -16.92
N ASP A 209 -6.63 -35.97 -17.27
CA ASP A 209 -7.96 -36.24 -16.70
C ASP A 209 -8.90 -35.01 -16.77
N GLY A 210 -8.71 -34.07 -17.70
CA GLY A 210 -9.52 -32.85 -17.82
C GLY A 210 -9.34 -31.84 -16.67
N LEU A 211 -8.22 -31.86 -15.96
CA LEU A 211 -7.97 -30.99 -14.80
C LEU A 211 -7.86 -29.51 -15.19
N GLY A 212 -7.20 -29.21 -16.31
CA GLY A 212 -7.12 -27.84 -16.85
C GLY A 212 -8.48 -27.34 -17.35
N ASP A 213 -9.34 -28.23 -17.85
CA ASP A 213 -10.73 -27.90 -18.22
C ASP A 213 -11.57 -27.59 -16.97
N ALA A 214 -11.39 -28.35 -15.88
CA ALA A 214 -12.05 -28.07 -14.61
C ALA A 214 -11.60 -26.73 -14.02
N TRP A 215 -10.30 -26.43 -14.05
CA TRP A 215 -9.78 -25.12 -13.61
C TRP A 215 -10.32 -23.96 -14.45
N ALA A 216 -10.43 -24.13 -15.78
CA ALA A 216 -11.05 -23.13 -16.64
C ALA A 216 -12.55 -22.96 -16.36
N ALA A 217 -13.25 -24.04 -16.01
CA ALA A 217 -14.66 -24.01 -15.62
C ALA A 217 -14.87 -23.33 -14.25
N TYR A 218 -13.97 -23.54 -13.29
CA TYR A 218 -13.89 -22.76 -12.04
C TYR A 218 -13.82 -21.26 -12.34
N TRP A 219 -12.90 -20.85 -13.21
CA TRP A 219 -12.73 -19.43 -13.55
C TRP A 219 -13.94 -18.84 -14.26
N LYS A 220 -14.59 -19.61 -15.16
CA LYS A 220 -15.86 -19.21 -15.76
C LYS A 220 -16.94 -18.99 -14.70
N THR A 221 -17.04 -19.87 -13.70
CA THR A 221 -18.01 -19.76 -12.61
C THR A 221 -17.75 -18.51 -11.76
N VAL A 222 -16.50 -18.29 -11.33
CA VAL A 222 -16.09 -17.12 -10.54
C VAL A 222 -16.35 -15.82 -11.31
N ALA A 223 -15.93 -15.74 -12.58
CA ALA A 223 -16.16 -14.56 -13.40
C ALA A 223 -17.66 -14.30 -13.63
N ASN A 224 -18.45 -15.34 -13.90
CA ASN A 224 -19.89 -15.18 -14.08
C ASN A 224 -20.58 -14.64 -12.83
N GLN A 225 -20.11 -15.01 -11.63
CA GLN A 225 -20.66 -14.51 -10.37
C GLN A 225 -20.34 -13.02 -10.15
N TYR A 226 -19.11 -12.59 -10.46
CA TYR A 226 -18.62 -11.27 -10.02
C TYR A 226 -18.52 -10.19 -11.12
N LYS A 227 -18.74 -10.51 -12.40
CA LYS A 227 -18.56 -9.60 -13.55
C LYS A 227 -19.29 -8.24 -13.46
N ASP A 228 -20.44 -8.22 -12.78
CA ASP A 228 -21.30 -7.05 -12.65
C ASP A 228 -20.94 -6.16 -11.44
N LEU A 229 -19.93 -6.57 -10.65
CA LEU A 229 -19.43 -5.79 -9.52
C LEU A 229 -18.33 -4.82 -9.99
N PRO A 230 -18.57 -3.49 -10.06
CA PRO A 230 -17.54 -2.52 -10.48
C PRO A 230 -16.31 -2.48 -9.54
N GLY A 231 -16.47 -2.97 -8.31
CA GLY A 231 -15.41 -3.16 -7.32
C GLY A 231 -14.36 -4.19 -7.70
N VAL A 232 -14.68 -5.13 -8.60
CA VAL A 232 -13.71 -6.14 -9.04
C VAL A 232 -12.78 -5.52 -10.07
N MET A 233 -11.55 -5.24 -9.66
CA MET A 233 -10.53 -4.69 -10.56
C MET A 233 -9.93 -5.76 -11.47
N GLY A 234 -9.95 -7.03 -11.06
CA GLY A 234 -9.42 -8.12 -11.86
C GLY A 234 -9.57 -9.51 -11.24
N TYR A 235 -9.18 -10.49 -12.05
CA TYR A 235 -9.09 -11.91 -11.70
C TYR A 235 -7.63 -12.36 -11.76
N ASP A 236 -7.01 -12.66 -10.63
CA ASP A 236 -5.64 -13.17 -10.53
C ASP A 236 -5.65 -14.69 -10.65
N LEU A 237 -5.18 -15.17 -11.81
CA LEU A 237 -5.46 -16.53 -12.30
C LEU A 237 -4.96 -17.63 -11.35
N MET A 238 -3.82 -17.41 -10.69
CA MET A 238 -3.22 -18.36 -9.76
C MET A 238 -2.11 -17.68 -8.97
N ASN A 239 -2.22 -17.72 -7.64
CA ASN A 239 -1.12 -17.35 -6.73
C ASN A 239 0.09 -18.27 -6.92
N GLU A 240 1.28 -17.70 -7.10
CA GLU A 240 2.58 -18.39 -7.05
C GLU A 240 2.62 -19.75 -7.79
N PRO A 241 2.33 -19.78 -9.10
CA PRO A 241 2.26 -21.02 -9.85
C PRO A 241 3.61 -21.74 -9.86
N TRP A 242 3.64 -23.02 -9.50
CA TRP A 242 4.85 -23.83 -9.60
C TRP A 242 5.13 -24.25 -11.04
N VAL A 243 6.40 -24.50 -11.38
CA VAL A 243 6.87 -24.70 -12.77
C VAL A 243 6.36 -25.95 -13.49
N GLY A 244 5.67 -26.85 -12.80
CA GLY A 244 5.17 -28.13 -13.33
C GLY A 244 5.94 -29.32 -12.75
N ASP A 245 5.98 -30.43 -13.49
CA ASP A 245 6.65 -31.67 -13.04
C ASP A 245 8.17 -31.57 -13.23
N HIS A 246 8.81 -30.80 -12.34
CA HIS A 246 10.26 -30.59 -12.32
C HIS A 246 11.04 -31.87 -12.04
N MET A 247 10.41 -32.90 -11.47
CA MET A 247 11.05 -34.20 -11.24
C MET A 247 11.14 -35.01 -12.54
N ALA A 248 10.20 -34.80 -13.47
CA ALA A 248 10.28 -35.36 -14.82
C ALA A 248 11.19 -34.51 -15.75
N ASP A 249 11.21 -33.19 -15.56
CA ASP A 249 12.06 -32.26 -16.33
C ASP A 249 12.66 -31.15 -15.45
N LEU A 250 13.92 -31.34 -15.04
CA LEU A 250 14.64 -30.37 -14.21
C LEU A 250 14.87 -29.02 -14.89
N THR A 251 14.77 -28.93 -16.23
CA THR A 251 14.96 -27.67 -16.95
C THR A 251 13.87 -26.65 -16.65
N LEU A 252 12.73 -27.10 -16.11
CA LEU A 252 11.64 -26.24 -15.64
C LEU A 252 12.05 -25.35 -14.46
N LEU A 253 13.08 -25.73 -13.68
CA LEU A 253 13.61 -24.93 -12.57
C LEU A 253 14.50 -23.77 -13.03
N VAL A 254 14.85 -23.71 -14.32
CA VAL A 254 15.55 -22.55 -14.88
C VAL A 254 14.55 -21.40 -14.99
N PRO A 255 14.85 -20.21 -14.42
CA PRO A 255 13.96 -19.06 -14.46
C PRO A 255 13.37 -18.77 -15.86
N GLY A 256 12.06 -18.63 -15.94
CA GLY A 256 11.27 -18.40 -17.16
C GLY A 256 10.97 -19.65 -17.99
N ASN A 257 11.54 -20.82 -17.72
CA ASN A 257 11.16 -22.02 -18.48
C ASN A 257 9.79 -22.56 -18.06
N GLY A 258 9.45 -22.51 -16.77
CA GLY A 258 8.14 -22.92 -16.25
C GLY A 258 6.98 -22.14 -16.87
N ASP A 259 7.12 -20.84 -17.08
CA ASP A 259 6.08 -19.97 -17.67
C ASP A 259 5.57 -20.48 -19.04
N LYS A 260 6.45 -21.06 -19.85
CA LYS A 260 6.07 -21.61 -21.18
C LYS A 260 5.15 -22.82 -21.05
N ASN A 261 5.29 -23.58 -19.96
CA ASN A 261 4.43 -24.73 -19.65
C ASN A 261 3.07 -24.27 -19.09
N MET A 262 3.04 -23.12 -18.42
CA MET A 262 1.84 -22.49 -17.87
C MET A 262 0.98 -21.84 -18.95
N GLU A 263 1.60 -21.17 -19.93
CA GLU A 263 0.93 -20.31 -20.93
C GLU A 263 -0.34 -20.93 -21.57
N PRO A 264 -0.38 -22.21 -21.98
CA PRO A 264 -1.59 -22.82 -22.54
C PRO A 264 -2.78 -22.84 -21.57
N LEU A 265 -2.55 -23.11 -20.29
CA LEU A 265 -3.62 -23.12 -19.28
C LEU A 265 -4.12 -21.70 -19.02
N TRP A 266 -3.24 -20.70 -19.00
CA TRP A 266 -3.62 -19.30 -18.77
C TRP A 266 -4.50 -18.79 -19.91
N ASN A 267 -4.13 -19.13 -21.15
CA ASN A 267 -4.96 -18.88 -22.33
C ASN A 267 -6.32 -19.58 -22.24
N LYS A 268 -6.37 -20.82 -21.74
CA LYS A 268 -7.62 -21.57 -21.53
C LYS A 268 -8.52 -20.88 -20.49
N GLY A 269 -7.97 -20.48 -19.35
CA GLY A 269 -8.70 -19.76 -18.30
C GLY A 269 -9.25 -18.42 -18.79
N ASN A 270 -8.40 -17.61 -19.42
CA ASN A 270 -8.84 -16.35 -20.02
C ASN A 270 -9.95 -16.57 -21.07
N ALA A 271 -9.81 -17.56 -21.97
CA ALA A 271 -10.86 -17.86 -22.94
C ALA A 271 -12.20 -18.23 -22.26
N ALA A 272 -12.15 -19.01 -21.18
CA ALA A 272 -13.34 -19.38 -20.42
C ALA A 272 -13.99 -18.18 -19.72
N ILE A 273 -13.20 -17.31 -19.08
CA ILE A 273 -13.65 -16.04 -18.47
C ILE A 273 -14.33 -15.16 -19.52
N ARG A 274 -13.70 -14.99 -20.69
CA ARG A 274 -14.22 -14.11 -21.75
C ARG A 274 -15.54 -14.57 -22.35
N THR A 275 -15.96 -15.82 -22.11
CA THR A 275 -17.30 -16.28 -22.51
C THR A 275 -18.43 -15.67 -21.66
N VAL A 276 -18.11 -15.14 -20.47
CA VAL A 276 -19.09 -14.58 -19.52
C VAL A 276 -18.79 -13.15 -19.10
N ASP A 277 -17.51 -12.73 -19.13
CA ASP A 277 -17.05 -11.38 -18.81
C ASP A 277 -16.02 -10.87 -19.85
N PRO A 278 -16.44 -9.99 -20.78
CA PRO A 278 -15.57 -9.49 -21.84
C PRO A 278 -14.65 -8.32 -21.40
N THR A 279 -14.77 -7.83 -20.16
CA THR A 279 -14.22 -6.53 -19.73
C THR A 279 -13.22 -6.59 -18.59
N THR A 280 -13.48 -7.35 -17.53
CA THR A 280 -12.66 -7.33 -16.30
C THR A 280 -11.24 -7.78 -16.59
N VAL A 281 -10.23 -7.09 -16.03
CA VAL A 281 -8.81 -7.36 -16.31
C VAL A 281 -8.43 -8.75 -15.77
N VAL A 282 -7.69 -9.53 -16.56
CA VAL A 282 -7.15 -10.82 -16.12
C VAL A 282 -5.70 -10.62 -15.69
N PHE A 283 -5.44 -10.87 -14.42
CA PHE A 283 -4.11 -10.85 -13.83
C PHE A 283 -3.49 -12.24 -13.96
N PHE A 284 -2.19 -12.28 -14.24
CA PHE A 284 -1.45 -13.53 -14.32
C PHE A 284 -0.10 -13.42 -13.67
N GLU A 285 0.32 -14.52 -13.05
CA GLU A 285 1.64 -14.69 -12.47
C GLU A 285 2.45 -15.71 -13.28
N GLY A 286 3.77 -15.56 -13.23
CA GLY A 286 4.74 -16.62 -13.56
C GLY A 286 5.29 -17.22 -12.28
N SER A 287 6.28 -18.10 -12.40
CA SER A 287 6.91 -18.68 -11.20
C SER A 287 7.54 -17.60 -10.33
N THR A 288 7.31 -17.63 -9.00
CA THR A 288 7.77 -16.57 -8.08
C THR A 288 9.27 -16.31 -8.21
N PHE A 289 10.09 -17.35 -8.36
CA PHE A 289 11.55 -17.20 -8.44
C PHE A 289 12.09 -16.66 -9.78
N ASP A 290 11.23 -16.37 -10.75
CA ASP A 290 11.67 -15.92 -12.06
C ASP A 290 12.41 -14.58 -12.01
N ILE A 291 13.46 -14.45 -12.81
CA ILE A 291 14.16 -13.17 -12.99
C ILE A 291 13.41 -12.32 -14.00
N LEU A 292 13.15 -12.87 -15.18
CA LEU A 292 12.28 -12.33 -16.22
C LEU A 292 11.24 -13.41 -16.54
N SER A 293 10.04 -12.98 -16.89
CA SER A 293 9.00 -13.91 -17.32
C SER A 293 9.37 -14.58 -18.64
N GLY A 294 9.02 -15.86 -18.75
CA GLY A 294 9.16 -16.65 -19.97
C GLY A 294 7.94 -16.74 -20.87
N PHE A 295 6.82 -16.11 -20.51
CA PHE A 295 5.62 -16.06 -21.35
C PHE A 295 5.94 -15.44 -22.71
N ASN A 296 5.42 -16.03 -23.79
CA ASN A 296 5.53 -15.46 -25.13
C ASN A 296 4.56 -14.29 -25.32
N ASN A 297 3.37 -14.39 -24.73
CA ASN A 297 2.36 -13.35 -24.75
C ASN A 297 1.52 -13.37 -23.47
N VAL A 298 0.76 -12.29 -23.23
CA VAL A 298 -0.24 -12.25 -22.16
C VAL A 298 -1.38 -13.24 -22.43
N PRO A 299 -2.15 -13.65 -21.40
CA PRO A 299 -3.32 -14.50 -21.60
C PRO A 299 -4.32 -13.90 -22.60
N GLY A 300 -4.63 -14.64 -23.66
CA GLY A 300 -5.51 -14.18 -24.75
C GLY A 300 -4.91 -13.15 -25.72
N GLY A 301 -3.66 -12.74 -25.51
CA GLY A 301 -2.90 -11.88 -26.43
C GLY A 301 -3.32 -10.41 -26.51
N ASP A 302 -4.24 -9.97 -25.66
CA ASP A 302 -4.67 -8.57 -25.56
C ASP A 302 -4.19 -7.95 -24.24
N GLY A 303 -3.02 -7.30 -24.30
CA GLY A 303 -2.40 -6.64 -23.16
C GLY A 303 -3.17 -5.46 -22.58
N SER A 304 -4.20 -4.96 -23.27
CA SER A 304 -5.13 -3.97 -22.70
C SER A 304 -6.15 -4.61 -21.74
N LYS A 305 -6.28 -5.93 -21.74
CA LYS A 305 -7.23 -6.68 -20.89
C LYS A 305 -6.56 -7.59 -19.88
N THR A 306 -5.25 -7.48 -19.75
CA THR A 306 -4.46 -8.28 -18.83
C THR A 306 -3.52 -7.41 -18.00
N ALA A 307 -3.04 -7.94 -16.88
CA ALA A 307 -1.97 -7.34 -16.09
C ALA A 307 -1.05 -8.43 -15.53
N HIS A 308 0.24 -8.16 -15.42
CA HIS A 308 1.20 -9.08 -14.85
C HIS A 308 1.25 -8.86 -13.33
N SER A 309 0.72 -9.82 -12.58
CA SER A 309 0.84 -9.90 -11.12
C SER A 309 2.22 -10.46 -10.79
N TYR A 310 2.90 -9.93 -9.77
CA TYR A 310 4.19 -10.45 -9.34
C TYR A 310 4.46 -10.15 -7.87
N HIS A 311 5.31 -10.99 -7.26
CA HIS A 311 5.65 -10.90 -5.84
C HIS A 311 7.09 -10.44 -5.60
N TYR A 312 7.37 -10.02 -4.36
CA TYR A 312 8.72 -9.80 -3.86
C TYR A 312 8.93 -10.35 -2.44
N TYR A 313 9.78 -11.36 -2.35
CA TYR A 313 10.35 -11.91 -1.14
C TYR A 313 11.84 -12.16 -1.34
N LYS A 314 12.63 -12.01 -0.28
CA LYS A 314 14.07 -12.23 -0.35
C LYS A 314 14.49 -13.21 0.74
N PRO A 315 14.64 -14.53 0.44
CA PRO A 315 14.38 -15.25 -0.83
C PRO A 315 12.89 -15.34 -1.22
N PRO A 316 12.50 -15.74 -2.47
CA PRO A 316 13.34 -16.38 -3.50
C PRO A 316 13.97 -15.42 -4.50
N GLN A 317 13.61 -14.13 -4.54
CA GLN A 317 14.31 -13.20 -5.42
C GLN A 317 15.73 -12.94 -4.92
N LEU A 318 16.70 -13.03 -5.83
CA LEU A 318 18.12 -12.87 -5.53
C LEU A 318 18.54 -11.38 -5.43
N GLY A 319 17.76 -10.49 -6.05
CA GLY A 319 18.06 -9.06 -6.18
C GLY A 319 17.51 -8.18 -5.06
N SER A 320 17.63 -6.87 -5.24
CA SER A 320 16.86 -5.88 -4.47
C SER A 320 15.44 -5.75 -5.04
N ILE A 321 14.51 -5.20 -4.26
CA ILE A 321 13.17 -4.83 -4.74
C ILE A 321 13.23 -3.98 -6.01
N GLU A 322 14.13 -2.99 -6.07
CA GLU A 322 14.31 -2.16 -7.26
C GLU A 322 14.69 -2.99 -8.50
N THR A 323 15.55 -4.00 -8.33
CA THR A 323 15.94 -4.89 -9.42
C THR A 323 14.75 -5.72 -9.90
N THR A 324 13.96 -6.26 -8.97
CA THR A 324 12.73 -7.01 -9.27
C THR A 324 11.73 -6.15 -10.03
N ILE A 325 11.44 -4.93 -9.55
CA ILE A 325 10.53 -4.01 -10.24
C ILE A 325 11.04 -3.67 -11.65
N LYS A 326 12.33 -3.35 -11.80
CA LYS A 326 12.92 -3.07 -13.11
C LYS A 326 12.78 -4.24 -14.09
N ASN A 327 12.92 -5.47 -13.60
CA ASN A 327 12.71 -6.66 -14.43
C ASN A 327 11.24 -6.83 -14.82
N ARG A 328 10.30 -6.56 -13.90
CA ARG A 328 8.86 -6.63 -14.19
C ARG A 328 8.38 -5.54 -15.14
N ILE A 329 8.95 -4.34 -15.07
CA ILE A 329 8.73 -3.28 -16.07
C ILE A 329 9.21 -3.72 -17.46
N LYS A 330 10.36 -4.42 -17.56
CA LYS A 330 10.83 -4.97 -18.85
C LYS A 330 9.85 -6.01 -19.39
N ASP A 331 9.34 -6.90 -18.54
CA ASP A 331 8.33 -7.88 -18.93
C ASP A 331 7.04 -7.22 -19.38
N ALA A 332 6.51 -6.27 -18.60
CA ALA A 332 5.31 -5.51 -18.94
C ALA A 332 5.46 -4.77 -20.27
N THR A 333 6.64 -4.18 -20.53
CA THR A 333 6.96 -3.55 -21.82
C THR A 333 6.96 -4.56 -22.97
N ARG A 334 7.63 -5.70 -22.80
CA ARG A 334 7.74 -6.76 -23.80
C ARG A 334 6.39 -7.39 -24.14
N LEU A 335 5.60 -7.68 -23.11
CA LEU A 335 4.28 -8.29 -23.17
C LEU A 335 3.17 -7.27 -23.48
N ARG A 336 3.49 -5.97 -23.55
CA ARG A 336 2.56 -4.86 -23.84
C ARG A 336 1.39 -4.80 -22.86
N THR A 337 1.70 -4.83 -21.57
CA THR A 337 0.74 -4.86 -20.46
C THR A 337 1.23 -3.97 -19.31
N ALA A 338 0.50 -3.91 -18.20
CA ALA A 338 0.96 -3.32 -16.94
C ALA A 338 1.42 -4.40 -15.96
N GLY A 339 2.19 -3.99 -14.93
CA GLY A 339 2.58 -4.82 -13.80
C GLY A 339 1.96 -4.33 -12.49
N MET A 340 1.80 -5.23 -11.52
CA MET A 340 1.40 -4.90 -10.15
C MET A 340 2.10 -5.80 -9.14
N LEU A 341 2.64 -5.21 -8.06
CA LEU A 341 3.27 -5.94 -6.94
C LEU A 341 2.18 -6.45 -5.99
N THR A 342 1.63 -7.61 -6.26
CA THR A 342 0.46 -8.15 -5.55
C THR A 342 0.80 -8.77 -4.20
N GLU A 343 2.10 -9.00 -3.93
CA GLU A 343 2.54 -9.56 -2.66
C GLU A 343 3.98 -9.19 -2.31
N PHE A 344 4.22 -8.85 -1.05
CA PHE A 344 5.55 -8.74 -0.45
C PHE A 344 5.44 -8.81 1.07
N HIS A 345 6.58 -9.08 1.73
CA HIS A 345 6.69 -9.10 3.19
C HIS A 345 6.06 -7.84 3.81
N PHE A 346 5.02 -8.03 4.65
CA PHE A 346 4.37 -6.98 5.43
C PHE A 346 3.98 -7.48 6.85
N TRP A 347 4.96 -7.84 7.68
CA TRP A 347 4.76 -8.16 9.10
C TRP A 347 5.92 -7.65 9.96
N ASP A 348 5.66 -7.31 11.22
CA ASP A 348 6.65 -6.67 12.08
C ASP A 348 7.49 -7.70 12.86
N GLU A 349 8.77 -7.80 12.50
CA GLU A 349 9.78 -8.61 13.20
C GLU A 349 10.89 -7.75 13.84
N GLY A 350 10.73 -6.43 13.82
CA GLY A 350 11.75 -5.50 14.29
C GLY A 350 12.05 -4.36 13.32
N ALA A 351 12.98 -3.48 13.71
CA ALA A 351 13.27 -2.25 12.97
C ALA A 351 13.75 -2.49 11.53
N GLU A 352 14.54 -3.55 11.31
CA GLU A 352 15.02 -3.92 9.97
C GLU A 352 13.89 -4.40 9.07
N SER A 353 12.97 -5.23 9.57
CA SER A 353 11.78 -5.65 8.82
C SER A 353 10.95 -4.42 8.42
N ARG A 354 10.60 -3.56 9.39
CA ARG A 354 9.82 -2.33 9.12
C ARG A 354 10.47 -1.41 8.09
N ALA A 355 11.80 -1.26 8.17
CA ALA A 355 12.56 -0.50 7.18
C ALA A 355 12.49 -1.16 5.79
N GLY A 356 12.56 -2.49 5.72
CA GLY A 356 12.37 -3.27 4.49
C GLY A 356 10.99 -3.08 3.86
N ILE A 357 9.92 -3.15 4.66
CA ILE A 357 8.53 -2.94 4.21
C ILE A 357 8.38 -1.53 3.63
N LEU A 358 8.81 -0.51 4.38
CA LEU A 358 8.74 0.88 3.93
C LEU A 358 9.58 1.11 2.66
N ASN A 359 10.77 0.50 2.58
CA ASN A 359 11.62 0.58 1.42
C ASN A 359 10.94 -0.04 0.18
N THR A 360 10.25 -1.17 0.33
CA THR A 360 9.48 -1.77 -0.77
C THR A 360 8.36 -0.85 -1.25
N ALA A 361 7.55 -0.28 -0.35
CA ALA A 361 6.52 0.69 -0.71
C ALA A 361 7.09 1.94 -1.41
N ARG A 362 8.22 2.47 -0.93
CA ARG A 362 8.91 3.61 -1.55
C ARG A 362 9.37 3.30 -2.98
N TYR A 363 9.96 2.13 -3.21
CA TYR A 363 10.39 1.75 -4.56
C TYR A 363 9.21 1.48 -5.49
N ALA A 364 8.10 0.92 -4.97
CA ALA A 364 6.87 0.80 -5.74
C ALA A 364 6.37 2.19 -6.19
N ASP A 365 6.32 3.19 -5.30
CA ASP A 365 5.94 4.57 -5.64
C ASP A 365 6.89 5.19 -6.69
N ILE A 366 8.22 5.08 -6.49
CA ILE A 366 9.25 5.63 -7.39
C ILE A 366 9.08 5.09 -8.82
N TYR A 367 8.77 3.80 -8.94
CA TYR A 367 8.63 3.11 -10.22
C TYR A 367 7.18 3.01 -10.69
N MET A 368 6.26 3.74 -10.05
CA MET A 368 4.86 3.78 -10.43
C MET A 368 4.28 2.36 -10.51
N GLN A 369 4.41 1.58 -9.43
CA GLN A 369 3.83 0.24 -9.31
C GLN A 369 2.79 0.25 -8.19
N SER A 370 1.58 -0.20 -8.51
CA SER A 370 0.58 -0.50 -7.48
C SER A 370 1.05 -1.69 -6.64
N TRP A 371 0.63 -1.76 -5.38
CA TRP A 371 1.11 -2.80 -4.46
C TRP A 371 0.08 -3.29 -3.45
N GLN A 372 0.22 -4.55 -3.03
CA GLN A 372 -0.54 -5.18 -1.97
C GLN A 372 0.40 -5.90 -0.99
N GLY A 373 0.41 -5.51 0.28
CA GLY A 373 1.25 -6.13 1.31
C GLY A 373 0.68 -7.45 1.83
N TRP A 374 1.53 -8.42 2.17
CA TRP A 374 1.13 -9.67 2.81
C TRP A 374 1.30 -9.59 4.33
N ALA A 375 0.24 -9.50 5.14
CA ALA A 375 -1.18 -9.48 4.81
C ALA A 375 -1.95 -8.69 5.89
N TYR A 376 -3.25 -8.46 5.68
CA TYR A 376 -4.11 -7.68 6.58
C TYR A 376 -4.07 -8.18 8.02
N GLU A 377 -3.97 -9.49 8.21
CA GLU A 377 -3.85 -10.12 9.52
C GLU A 377 -2.66 -9.61 10.34
N ASN A 378 -1.55 -9.25 9.68
CA ASN A 378 -0.32 -8.79 10.32
C ASN A 378 -0.42 -7.37 10.86
N LEU A 379 -1.40 -6.59 10.38
CA LEU A 379 -1.66 -5.24 10.87
C LEU A 379 -2.06 -5.24 12.34
N TRP A 380 -2.71 -6.29 12.83
CA TRP A 380 -3.30 -6.30 14.16
C TRP A 380 -2.32 -6.75 15.24
N ASP A 381 -2.41 -6.09 16.40
CA ASP A 381 -1.85 -6.60 17.63
C ASP A 381 -2.92 -7.40 18.37
N SER A 382 -2.67 -8.70 18.60
CA SER A 382 -3.62 -9.60 19.24
C SER A 382 -3.87 -9.28 20.71
N SER A 383 -2.93 -8.59 21.38
CA SER A 383 -3.03 -8.23 22.79
C SER A 383 -3.87 -6.96 23.00
N THR A 384 -3.65 -5.93 22.18
CA THR A 384 -4.37 -4.66 22.29
C THR A 384 -5.66 -4.64 21.47
N ARG A 385 -5.79 -5.55 20.49
CA ARG A 385 -6.88 -5.58 19.49
C ARG A 385 -6.95 -4.29 18.65
N GLU A 386 -5.82 -3.62 18.49
CA GLU A 386 -5.64 -2.41 17.70
C GLU A 386 -4.57 -2.59 16.62
N PRO A 387 -4.59 -1.79 15.53
CA PRO A 387 -3.53 -1.80 14.53
C PRO A 387 -2.17 -1.46 15.13
N ARG A 388 -1.13 -2.19 14.71
CA ARG A 388 0.27 -1.90 15.02
C ARG A 388 0.63 -0.54 14.41
N PRO A 389 0.97 0.49 15.22
CA PRO A 389 1.13 1.85 14.72
C PRO A 389 2.15 2.01 13.59
N GLU A 390 3.25 1.26 13.66
CA GLU A 390 4.32 1.33 12.67
C GLU A 390 3.89 0.77 11.30
N LEU A 391 3.16 -0.35 11.28
CA LEU A 391 2.63 -0.94 10.05
C LEU A 391 1.47 -0.10 9.49
N ALA A 392 0.59 0.38 10.38
CA ALA A 392 -0.52 1.27 10.03
C ALA A 392 0.00 2.52 9.31
N ARG A 393 1.10 3.10 9.79
CA ARG A 393 1.72 4.28 9.18
C ARG A 393 2.22 4.04 7.75
N ILE A 394 2.72 2.84 7.45
CA ILE A 394 3.17 2.50 6.08
C ILE A 394 1.98 2.43 5.12
N TYR A 395 0.84 1.86 5.54
CA TYR A 395 -0.39 1.90 4.74
C TYR A 395 -0.91 3.34 4.55
N ALA A 396 -0.89 4.13 5.63
CA ALA A 396 -1.43 5.49 5.67
C ALA A 396 -0.69 6.55 4.83
N ARG A 397 0.35 6.16 4.07
CA ARG A 397 1.06 7.04 3.14
C ARG A 397 0.06 7.71 2.19
N SER A 398 0.31 8.97 1.85
CA SER A 398 -0.51 9.66 0.86
C SER A 398 -0.09 9.27 -0.54
N TYR A 399 -1.06 9.03 -1.41
CA TYR A 399 -0.82 8.69 -2.80
C TYR A 399 -1.98 9.12 -3.67
N VAL A 400 -1.72 9.23 -4.97
CA VAL A 400 -2.72 9.52 -5.98
C VAL A 400 -3.50 8.25 -6.27
N GLU A 401 -4.80 8.24 -6.01
CA GLU A 401 -5.67 7.13 -6.42
C GLU A 401 -6.05 7.27 -7.91
N ALA A 402 -6.23 8.51 -8.38
CA ALA A 402 -6.65 8.76 -9.76
C ALA A 402 -6.09 10.07 -10.31
N THR A 403 -5.71 10.11 -11.59
CA THR A 403 -5.48 11.36 -12.33
C THR A 403 -6.38 11.44 -13.56
N ALA A 404 -6.86 12.64 -13.88
CA ALA A 404 -7.63 12.91 -15.10
C ALA A 404 -6.70 13.06 -16.32
N GLY A 405 -5.82 12.09 -16.54
CA GLY A 405 -4.76 12.12 -17.55
C GLY A 405 -3.72 11.02 -17.28
N VAL A 406 -2.55 11.13 -17.89
CA VAL A 406 -1.48 10.12 -17.74
C VAL A 406 -0.56 10.49 -16.58
N THR A 407 -0.61 9.75 -15.47
CA THR A 407 0.30 9.97 -14.33
C THR A 407 1.75 9.76 -14.75
N LYS A 408 2.65 10.62 -14.28
CA LYS A 408 4.09 10.59 -14.60
C LYS A 408 4.96 10.33 -13.38
N THR A 409 4.65 10.93 -12.25
CA THR A 409 5.39 10.71 -11.01
C THR A 409 4.46 10.75 -9.80
N MET A 410 4.84 10.03 -8.75
CA MET A 410 4.33 10.22 -7.40
C MET A 410 5.48 10.16 -6.40
N TYR A 411 5.39 10.94 -5.33
CA TYR A 411 6.39 10.95 -4.27
C TYR A 411 5.78 11.38 -2.94
N PHE A 412 5.92 10.53 -1.93
CA PHE A 412 5.56 10.83 -0.55
C PHE A 412 6.82 10.89 0.32
N GLN A 413 7.00 12.01 1.02
CA GLN A 413 8.10 12.22 1.96
C GLN A 413 7.62 11.89 3.38
N ASP A 414 8.00 10.72 3.89
CA ASP A 414 7.50 10.15 5.15
C ASP A 414 7.71 11.02 6.39
N GLU A 415 8.76 11.84 6.38
CA GLU A 415 9.19 12.57 7.56
C GLU A 415 8.57 13.97 7.65
N THR A 416 8.12 14.54 6.52
CA THR A 416 7.41 15.83 6.47
C THR A 416 5.93 15.69 6.10
N ALA A 417 5.50 14.48 5.73
CA ALA A 417 4.17 14.20 5.17
C ALA A 417 3.86 14.97 3.88
N LYS A 418 4.85 15.48 3.16
CA LYS A 418 4.61 16.16 1.88
C LYS A 418 4.42 15.13 0.78
N TYR A 419 3.42 15.37 -0.07
CA TYR A 419 3.10 14.55 -1.22
C TYR A 419 3.16 15.37 -2.50
N TRP A 420 3.60 14.74 -3.58
CA TRP A 420 3.57 15.30 -4.93
C TRP A 420 3.12 14.25 -5.92
N VAL A 421 2.33 14.68 -6.91
CA VAL A 421 1.99 13.91 -8.09
C VAL A 421 2.08 14.80 -9.32
N SER A 422 2.60 14.28 -10.42
CA SER A 422 2.52 14.94 -11.73
C SER A 422 1.84 14.05 -12.77
N TRP A 423 1.15 14.68 -13.72
CA TRP A 423 0.47 13.98 -14.80
C TRP A 423 0.35 14.87 -16.04
N VAL A 424 0.18 14.25 -17.20
CA VAL A 424 -0.16 14.94 -18.45
C VAL A 424 -1.67 15.07 -18.50
N ALA A 425 -2.16 16.31 -18.47
CA ALA A 425 -3.57 16.62 -18.31
C ALA A 425 -4.41 16.30 -19.56
N ASP A 426 -5.59 15.72 -19.36
CA ASP A 426 -6.62 15.61 -20.38
C ASP A 426 -7.95 16.19 -19.87
N PRO A 427 -8.22 17.48 -20.14
CA PRO A 427 -9.46 18.15 -19.71
C PRO A 427 -10.76 17.55 -20.28
N SER A 428 -10.68 16.60 -21.23
CA SER A 428 -11.88 15.87 -21.67
C SER A 428 -12.37 14.84 -20.64
N ILE A 429 -11.51 14.46 -19.68
CA ILE A 429 -11.90 13.65 -18.53
C ILE A 429 -12.48 14.60 -17.47
N THR A 430 -13.81 14.59 -17.33
CA THR A 430 -14.53 15.47 -16.40
C THR A 430 -14.53 14.97 -14.96
N ALA A 431 -14.22 13.69 -14.76
CA ALA A 431 -14.07 13.09 -13.45
C ALA A 431 -12.86 13.68 -12.72
N PRO A 432 -12.96 14.02 -11.42
CA PRO A 432 -11.83 14.58 -10.70
C PRO A 432 -10.70 13.55 -10.54
N GLY A 433 -9.48 14.07 -10.48
CA GLY A 433 -8.35 13.34 -9.92
C GLY A 433 -8.55 13.15 -8.41
N LEU A 434 -7.93 12.14 -7.81
CA LEU A 434 -8.11 11.77 -6.41
C LEU A 434 -6.74 11.56 -5.75
N ILE A 435 -6.50 12.20 -4.61
CA ILE A 435 -5.37 11.91 -3.73
C ILE A 435 -5.91 11.43 -2.39
N ARG A 436 -5.46 10.25 -1.93
CA ARG A 436 -5.73 9.72 -0.60
C ARG A 436 -4.74 10.30 0.40
N ILE A 437 -5.25 10.72 1.55
CA ILE A 437 -4.49 11.26 2.67
C ILE A 437 -4.97 10.61 3.97
N ALA A 438 -4.10 10.49 4.98
CA ALA A 438 -4.50 9.99 6.30
C ALA A 438 -4.46 11.12 7.33
N PRO A 439 -5.57 11.85 7.58
CA PRO A 439 -5.56 13.01 8.46
C PRO A 439 -5.12 12.70 9.88
N GLN A 440 -5.58 11.57 10.44
CA GLN A 440 -5.29 11.21 11.82
C GLN A 440 -3.82 10.86 12.08
N ILE A 441 -3.08 10.49 11.03
CA ILE A 441 -1.67 10.06 11.13
C ILE A 441 -0.72 11.15 10.64
N TYR A 442 -1.03 11.76 9.50
CA TYR A 442 -0.11 12.65 8.79
C TYR A 442 -0.57 14.10 8.71
N TYR A 443 -1.86 14.40 8.91
CA TYR A 443 -2.40 15.76 8.73
C TYR A 443 -3.42 16.15 9.81
N PRO A 444 -3.07 16.05 11.12
CA PRO A 444 -4.05 16.29 12.19
C PRO A 444 -4.55 17.74 12.22
N ASP A 445 -3.77 18.67 11.68
CA ASP A 445 -4.11 20.09 11.55
C ASP A 445 -4.69 20.46 10.17
N GLY A 446 -4.95 19.47 9.31
CA GLY A 446 -5.39 19.66 7.94
C GLY A 446 -4.24 19.80 6.93
N ILE A 447 -4.62 20.16 5.70
CA ILE A 447 -3.72 20.19 4.53
C ILE A 447 -3.76 21.51 3.78
N ARG A 448 -2.76 21.71 2.92
CA ARG A 448 -2.77 22.69 1.84
C ARG A 448 -2.44 22.00 0.53
N VAL A 449 -3.03 22.49 -0.56
CA VAL A 449 -2.82 21.95 -1.90
C VAL A 449 -2.27 23.03 -2.83
N PHE A 450 -1.21 22.70 -3.55
CA PHE A 450 -0.57 23.58 -4.53
C PHE A 450 -0.64 22.95 -5.92
N PHE A 451 -0.80 23.78 -6.94
CA PHE A 451 -0.75 23.37 -8.34
C PHE A 451 0.41 24.08 -9.05
N MET A 452 1.08 23.34 -9.94
CA MET A 452 2.09 23.84 -10.85
C MET A 452 1.73 23.40 -12.28
N PRO A 453 1.60 24.33 -13.24
CA PRO A 453 1.64 25.79 -13.07
C PRO A 453 0.54 26.34 -12.16
N ALA A 454 0.79 27.50 -11.52
CA ALA A 454 -0.21 28.12 -10.66
C ALA A 454 -1.50 28.42 -11.45
N GLY A 455 -2.65 28.11 -10.86
CA GLY A 455 -3.95 28.29 -11.49
C GLY A 455 -4.37 27.17 -12.46
N SER A 456 -3.55 26.14 -12.69
CA SER A 456 -3.91 24.99 -13.55
C SER A 456 -4.90 24.02 -12.90
N GLY A 457 -5.23 24.20 -11.63
CA GLY A 457 -6.18 23.32 -10.94
C GLY A 457 -6.73 23.95 -9.67
N THR A 458 -7.83 23.40 -9.21
CA THR A 458 -8.43 23.65 -7.90
C THR A 458 -8.64 22.31 -7.19
N HIS A 459 -8.98 22.36 -5.90
CA HIS A 459 -9.28 21.17 -5.13
C HIS A 459 -10.52 21.34 -4.28
N THR A 460 -11.17 20.22 -4.00
CA THR A 460 -12.21 20.08 -2.98
C THR A 460 -11.89 18.86 -2.11
N MET A 461 -12.59 18.72 -0.98
CA MET A 461 -12.54 17.53 -0.14
C MET A 461 -13.89 16.82 -0.25
N GLU A 462 -13.91 15.56 -0.67
CA GLU A 462 -15.15 14.75 -0.73
C GLU A 462 -15.54 14.22 0.66
N ASN A 463 -14.53 13.93 1.47
CA ASN A 463 -14.60 13.44 2.84
C ASN A 463 -13.31 13.87 3.57
N SER A 464 -13.04 13.32 4.76
CA SER A 464 -11.82 13.68 5.49
C SER A 464 -10.53 13.17 4.84
N ASN A 465 -10.56 12.09 4.05
CA ASN A 465 -9.35 11.38 3.59
C ASN A 465 -9.09 11.45 2.07
N THR A 466 -9.92 12.16 1.30
CA THR A 466 -9.84 12.21 -0.17
C THR A 466 -9.87 13.64 -0.70
N VAL A 467 -8.76 14.06 -1.32
CA VAL A 467 -8.62 15.33 -2.03
C VAL A 467 -9.03 15.12 -3.48
N GLN A 468 -10.05 15.84 -3.94
CA GLN A 468 -10.44 15.87 -5.34
C GLN A 468 -9.71 16.99 -6.08
N LEU A 469 -9.14 16.68 -7.24
CA LEU A 469 -8.43 17.62 -8.11
C LEU A 469 -9.28 17.94 -9.33
N HIS A 470 -9.52 19.22 -9.57
CA HIS A 470 -10.32 19.72 -10.68
C HIS A 470 -9.48 20.61 -11.60
N TYR A 471 -9.69 20.49 -12.91
CA TYR A 471 -9.10 21.42 -13.85
C TYR A 471 -9.78 22.77 -13.82
N THR A 472 -8.99 23.83 -14.01
CA THR A 472 -9.53 25.15 -14.34
C THR A 472 -9.58 25.35 -15.85
N ALA A 473 -10.26 26.41 -16.29
CA ALA A 473 -10.25 26.86 -17.68
C ALA A 473 -8.84 27.23 -18.21
N ALA A 474 -7.84 27.43 -17.34
CA ALA A 474 -6.46 27.67 -17.74
C ALA A 474 -5.71 26.39 -18.15
N THR A 475 -6.27 25.22 -17.86
CA THR A 475 -5.62 23.94 -18.16
C THR A 475 -5.66 23.62 -19.64
N GLN A 476 -4.51 23.27 -20.20
CA GLN A 476 -4.42 22.83 -21.59
C GLN A 476 -4.27 21.30 -21.69
N LYS A 477 -4.89 20.70 -22.70
CA LYS A 477 -4.68 19.28 -23.01
C LYS A 477 -3.20 19.03 -23.35
N GLY A 478 -2.63 17.98 -22.78
CA GLY A 478 -1.22 17.63 -22.97
C GLY A 478 -0.24 18.41 -22.09
N GLN A 479 -0.71 19.35 -21.28
CA GLN A 479 0.12 20.07 -20.32
C GLN A 479 0.49 19.16 -19.14
N THR A 480 1.75 19.19 -18.72
CA THR A 480 2.13 18.57 -17.44
C THR A 480 1.68 19.45 -16.28
N ILE A 481 0.83 18.90 -15.42
CA ILE A 481 0.43 19.50 -14.15
C ILE A 481 1.07 18.71 -13.02
N GLN A 482 1.44 19.41 -11.95
CA GLN A 482 1.80 18.82 -10.68
C GLN A 482 0.88 19.36 -9.59
N ALA A 483 0.38 18.47 -8.73
CA ALA A 483 -0.27 18.81 -7.48
C ALA A 483 0.62 18.41 -6.31
N SER A 484 0.61 19.21 -5.24
CA SER A 484 1.28 18.90 -3.98
C SER A 484 0.32 19.02 -2.83
N VAL A 485 0.25 18.00 -1.97
CA VAL A 485 -0.47 18.04 -0.70
C VAL A 485 0.55 18.14 0.41
N GLN A 486 0.40 19.11 1.31
CA GLN A 486 1.34 19.38 2.39
C GLN A 486 0.60 19.62 3.70
N PRO A 487 1.26 19.43 4.87
CA PRO A 487 0.68 19.83 6.15
C PRO A 487 0.22 21.30 6.16
N PHE A 488 -0.89 21.57 6.84
CA PHE A 488 -1.46 22.91 6.92
C PHE A 488 -0.48 23.93 7.51
N PHE A 489 0.21 23.58 8.58
CA PHE A 489 1.26 24.43 9.14
C PHE A 489 2.61 24.20 8.44
N PRO A 490 3.45 25.25 8.27
CA PRO A 490 4.79 25.11 7.73
C PRO A 490 5.58 24.02 8.49
N THR A 491 5.97 22.97 7.77
CA THR A 491 6.64 21.79 8.32
C THR A 491 7.79 21.41 7.39
N ASP A 492 9.03 21.46 7.88
CA ASP A 492 10.23 21.03 7.16
C ASP A 492 11.46 21.01 8.08
N ILE A 493 12.61 20.65 7.53
CA ILE A 493 13.91 20.91 8.16
C ILE A 493 14.19 22.42 8.28
N VAL A 494 14.93 22.80 9.32
CA VAL A 494 15.40 24.17 9.56
C VAL A 494 16.91 24.19 9.38
N LYS A 495 17.38 24.78 8.27
CA LYS A 495 18.80 24.73 7.85
C LYS A 495 19.49 26.07 8.02
N ASN A 496 20.65 26.13 8.66
CA ASN A 496 21.47 27.33 8.64
C ASN A 496 22.29 27.38 7.32
N PRO A 497 22.13 28.40 6.46
CA PRO A 497 22.85 28.46 5.19
C PRO A 497 24.36 28.64 5.34
N ALA A 498 24.82 29.34 6.39
CA ALA A 498 26.23 29.65 6.59
C ALA A 498 27.05 28.42 7.00
N SER A 499 26.46 27.51 7.78
CA SER A 499 27.08 26.24 8.18
C SER A 499 26.75 25.08 7.24
N GLY A 500 25.64 25.18 6.49
CA GLY A 500 25.10 24.09 5.68
C GLY A 500 24.41 22.98 6.49
N LYS A 501 24.22 23.18 7.80
CA LYS A 501 23.72 22.19 8.76
C LYS A 501 22.32 22.54 9.29
N CYS A 502 21.67 21.58 9.94
CA CYS A 502 20.28 21.65 10.36
C CYS A 502 20.14 21.73 11.88
N MET A 503 19.05 22.37 12.32
CA MET A 503 18.57 22.32 13.70
C MET A 503 18.11 20.90 14.01
N ASP A 504 18.70 20.30 15.04
CA ASP A 504 18.56 18.88 15.36
C ASP A 504 18.24 18.70 16.84
N ASN A 505 17.24 17.88 17.15
CA ASN A 505 17.04 17.36 18.49
C ASN A 505 18.09 16.27 18.78
N GLY A 506 19.09 16.61 19.60
CA GLY A 506 20.32 15.84 19.74
C GLY A 506 20.07 14.38 20.11
N ASP A 507 20.74 13.48 19.40
CA ASP A 507 20.62 12.02 19.51
C ASP A 507 19.19 11.47 19.31
N GLY A 508 18.23 12.31 18.91
CA GLY A 508 16.83 11.96 18.73
C GLY A 508 16.05 11.68 20.03
N TYR A 509 16.62 11.97 21.21
CA TYR A 509 15.95 11.72 22.49
C TYR A 509 14.79 12.68 22.70
N VAL A 510 13.61 12.13 23.01
CA VAL A 510 12.40 12.91 23.27
C VAL A 510 12.11 12.92 24.76
N THR A 511 12.94 13.68 25.47
CA THR A 511 12.89 13.87 26.92
C THR A 511 13.02 15.36 27.27
N PRO A 512 12.40 15.82 28.38
CA PRO A 512 12.50 17.22 28.79
C PRO A 512 13.94 17.66 29.02
N GLY A 513 14.32 18.81 28.46
CA GLY A 513 15.65 19.39 28.57
C GLY A 513 16.68 18.86 27.57
N ASN A 514 16.30 17.97 26.64
CA ASN A 514 17.23 17.45 25.63
C ASN A 514 17.78 18.63 24.77
N PRO A 515 19.10 18.72 24.53
CA PRO A 515 19.68 19.87 23.85
C PRO A 515 19.32 19.89 22.36
N ILE A 516 19.06 21.10 21.85
CA ILE A 516 19.01 21.33 20.40
C ILE A 516 20.41 21.70 19.91
N ILE A 517 20.84 21.01 18.87
CA ILE A 517 22.19 21.10 18.32
C ILE A 517 22.16 21.41 16.82
N LEU A 518 23.33 21.74 16.31
CA LEU A 518 23.64 21.80 14.89
C LEU A 518 24.13 20.42 14.44
N TRP A 519 23.52 19.87 13.41
CA TRP A 519 23.93 18.57 12.86
C TRP A 519 23.83 18.52 11.34
N SER A 520 24.56 17.61 10.72
CA SER A 520 24.48 17.34 9.29
C SER A 520 23.02 17.06 8.89
N CYS A 521 22.55 17.78 7.87
CA CYS A 521 21.15 17.71 7.46
C CYS A 521 20.78 16.31 6.97
N SER A 522 19.72 15.77 7.54
CA SER A 522 19.01 14.58 7.10
C SER A 522 17.51 14.89 7.07
N SER A 523 16.69 13.97 6.58
CA SER A 523 15.24 14.06 6.74
C SER A 523 14.74 13.26 7.95
N ALA A 524 15.60 12.93 8.93
CA ALA A 524 15.17 12.18 10.11
C ALA A 524 14.19 12.99 10.98
N SER A 525 13.30 12.30 11.70
CA SER A 525 12.20 12.94 12.46
C SER A 525 12.70 13.95 13.52
N ASN A 526 13.90 13.77 14.04
CA ASN A 526 14.52 14.67 15.01
C ASN A 526 15.03 16.00 14.39
N GLN A 527 14.93 16.18 13.07
CA GLN A 527 15.28 17.42 12.35
C GLN A 527 14.09 18.12 11.68
N VAL A 528 12.88 17.55 11.78
CA VAL A 528 11.68 18.11 11.13
C VAL A 528 10.87 18.91 12.14
N TRP A 529 10.67 20.20 11.85
CA TRP A 529 10.04 21.15 12.75
C TRP A 529 8.76 21.72 12.15
N LYS A 530 7.71 21.83 12.96
CA LYS A 530 6.44 22.45 12.60
C LYS A 530 6.26 23.79 13.29
N PHE A 531 5.82 24.79 12.53
CA PHE A 531 5.58 26.16 13.01
C PHE A 531 4.07 26.39 13.14
N LYS A 532 3.55 26.43 14.38
CA LYS A 532 2.12 26.51 14.69
C LYS A 532 1.88 27.38 15.91
N ASP A 533 0.96 28.35 15.80
CA ASP A 533 0.49 29.18 16.93
C ASP A 533 1.61 29.81 17.78
N ASP A 534 2.59 30.42 17.09
CA ASP A 534 3.84 30.98 17.62
C ASP A 534 4.73 29.97 18.36
N MET A 535 4.50 28.66 18.18
CA MET A 535 5.34 27.59 18.71
C MET A 535 6.07 26.87 17.58
N ILE A 536 7.19 26.25 17.93
CA ILE A 536 7.96 25.38 17.04
C ILE A 536 8.01 24.01 17.72
N SER A 537 7.39 23.00 17.11
CA SER A 537 7.33 21.64 17.64
C SER A 537 8.09 20.65 16.77
N LEU A 538 8.49 19.51 17.33
CA LEU A 538 8.85 18.37 16.51
C LEU A 538 7.62 17.95 15.70
N ALA A 539 7.79 17.81 14.38
CA ALA A 539 6.73 17.30 13.53
C ALA A 539 6.37 15.85 13.92
N PHE A 540 7.38 15.05 14.27
CA PHE A 540 7.20 13.70 14.78
C PHE A 540 8.23 13.36 15.85
N ASP A 541 7.79 12.77 16.96
CA ASP A 541 8.67 12.05 17.89
C ASP A 541 9.00 10.62 17.38
N PRO A 542 9.87 9.85 18.07
CA PRO A 542 10.13 8.45 17.72
C PRO A 542 8.89 7.55 17.76
N SER A 543 7.87 7.90 18.56
CA SER A 543 6.56 7.23 18.57
C SER A 543 5.62 7.75 17.47
N ARG A 544 6.14 8.59 16.57
CA ARG A 544 5.45 9.09 15.40
C ARG A 544 4.22 9.95 15.71
N LYS A 545 4.21 10.62 16.87
CA LYS A 545 3.17 11.58 17.28
C LYS A 545 3.58 13.02 16.99
N TRP A 546 2.60 13.84 16.61
CA TRP A 546 2.75 15.28 16.38
C TRP A 546 2.67 16.07 17.68
N ASP A 547 3.37 17.20 17.76
CA ASP A 547 3.20 18.25 18.81
C ASP A 547 3.35 17.78 20.26
N THR A 548 4.06 16.68 20.49
CA THR A 548 4.32 16.21 21.85
C THR A 548 5.38 17.06 22.55
N PHE A 549 6.36 17.55 21.79
CA PHE A 549 7.49 18.31 22.29
C PHE A 549 7.78 19.56 21.43
N CYS A 550 8.09 20.65 22.11
CA CYS A 550 8.30 21.99 21.58
C CYS A 550 9.72 22.50 21.88
N LEU A 551 10.21 23.34 20.97
CA LEU A 551 11.41 24.15 21.14
C LEU A 551 11.18 25.14 22.29
N ASP A 552 12.09 25.10 23.26
CA ASP A 552 12.03 25.88 24.49
C ASP A 552 13.42 26.44 24.82
N THR A 553 13.48 27.35 25.79
CA THR A 553 14.73 27.94 26.28
C THR A 553 14.96 27.57 27.74
N THR A 554 16.21 27.30 28.11
CA THR A 554 16.62 27.17 29.51
C THR A 554 17.83 28.06 29.80
N THR A 555 17.92 28.58 31.03
CA THR A 555 18.94 29.56 31.41
C THR A 555 20.36 29.04 31.18
N ARG A 556 21.19 29.82 30.47
CA ARG A 556 22.65 29.62 30.38
C ARG A 556 23.38 30.66 31.22
N ASP A 557 23.16 31.93 30.91
CA ASP A 557 23.74 33.08 31.60
C ASP A 557 22.84 34.32 31.45
N ALA A 558 23.31 35.48 31.91
CA ALA A 558 22.53 36.72 31.88
C ALA A 558 22.23 37.24 30.45
N LYS A 559 22.98 36.82 29.44
CA LYS A 559 22.87 37.29 28.06
C LYS A 559 22.25 36.26 27.12
N SER A 560 22.17 35.00 27.51
CA SER A 560 21.79 33.91 26.62
C SER A 560 21.12 32.74 27.33
N GLN A 561 20.34 31.96 26.57
CA GLN A 561 19.65 30.77 27.04
C GLN A 561 19.86 29.64 26.05
N TRP A 562 20.10 28.42 26.53
CA TRP A 562 20.22 27.25 25.68
C TRP A 562 18.87 26.90 25.04
N LEU A 563 18.90 26.43 23.79
CA LEU A 563 17.75 25.79 23.19
C LEU A 563 17.66 24.34 23.66
N VAL A 564 16.48 23.95 24.11
CA VAL A 564 16.17 22.61 24.57
C VAL A 564 14.80 22.17 24.06
N LEU A 565 14.54 20.88 24.16
CA LEU A 565 13.26 20.28 23.86
C LEU A 565 12.47 20.05 25.17
N ASN A 566 11.21 20.48 25.24
CA ASN A 566 10.33 20.23 26.39
C ASN A 566 8.91 19.88 25.92
N PRO A 567 8.06 19.25 26.77
CA PRO A 567 6.65 19.09 26.47
C PRO A 567 6.01 20.44 26.10
N CYS A 568 5.20 20.43 25.05
CA CYS A 568 4.53 21.63 24.58
C CYS A 568 3.59 22.20 25.65
N ASP A 569 3.73 23.49 25.95
CA ASP A 569 2.90 24.24 26.89
C ASP A 569 2.64 25.63 26.33
N ALA A 570 1.44 25.82 25.79
CA ALA A 570 1.05 27.08 25.14
C ALA A 570 1.06 28.30 26.07
N SER A 571 1.08 28.10 27.40
CA SER A 571 1.15 29.19 28.39
C SER A 571 2.58 29.72 28.62
N LYS A 572 3.62 28.98 28.19
CA LYS A 572 5.01 29.37 28.43
C LYS A 572 5.53 30.32 27.36
N ALA A 573 5.87 31.54 27.78
CA ALA A 573 6.51 32.52 26.92
C ALA A 573 7.88 32.04 26.36
N SER A 574 8.59 31.16 27.07
CA SER A 574 9.86 30.58 26.61
C SER A 574 9.74 29.64 25.41
N GLN A 575 8.52 29.18 25.10
CA GLN A 575 8.19 28.36 23.93
C GLN A 575 7.56 29.17 22.80
N LYS A 576 7.57 30.51 22.90
CA LYS A 576 6.96 31.40 21.91
C LYS A 576 8.01 32.06 21.02
N TRP A 577 7.77 31.98 19.71
CA TRP A 577 8.71 32.33 18.65
C TRP A 577 8.05 33.21 17.60
N SER A 578 8.81 34.18 17.08
CA SER A 578 8.44 34.97 15.90
C SER A 578 9.51 34.83 14.84
N VAL A 579 9.13 34.96 13.56
CA VAL A 579 10.05 34.87 12.43
C VAL A 579 10.16 36.22 11.74
N THR A 580 11.38 36.68 11.48
CA THR A 580 11.61 37.93 10.74
C THR A 580 11.59 37.72 9.22
N PRO A 581 11.41 38.77 8.41
CA PRO A 581 11.58 38.70 6.95
C PRO A 581 12.98 38.23 6.52
N THR A 582 14.01 38.48 7.33
CA THR A 582 15.38 37.99 7.15
C THR A 582 15.59 36.55 7.64
N SER A 583 14.52 35.85 8.01
CA SER A 583 14.51 34.46 8.47
C SER A 583 15.35 34.21 9.74
N ASN A 584 15.36 35.18 10.66
CA ASN A 584 15.74 34.92 12.04
C ASN A 584 14.54 34.35 12.79
N ILE A 585 14.79 33.35 13.63
CA ILE A 585 13.82 32.85 14.62
C ILE A 585 14.09 33.59 15.93
N LYS A 586 13.12 34.37 16.41
CA LYS A 586 13.24 35.22 17.60
C LYS A 586 12.39 34.68 18.74
N SER A 587 13.00 34.53 19.93
CA SER A 587 12.27 34.27 21.16
C SER A 587 11.41 35.48 21.52
N ILE A 588 10.11 35.28 21.69
CA ILE A 588 9.17 36.34 22.11
C ILE A 588 9.46 36.76 23.56
N ALA A 589 9.90 35.83 24.42
CA ALA A 589 10.23 36.12 25.82
C ALA A 589 11.42 37.07 26.00
N THR A 590 12.43 37.00 25.12
CA THR A 590 13.69 37.74 25.29
C THR A 590 13.99 38.75 24.17
N GLY A 591 13.36 38.61 23.01
CA GLY A 591 13.69 39.36 21.79
C GLY A 591 14.97 38.87 21.08
N ASN A 592 15.65 37.84 21.63
CA ASN A 592 16.89 37.30 21.10
C ASN A 592 16.66 36.30 19.96
N CYS A 593 17.69 36.10 19.13
CA CYS A 593 17.66 35.25 17.94
C CYS A 593 18.26 33.88 18.22
N VAL A 594 17.70 32.83 17.62
CA VAL A 594 18.30 31.49 17.57
C VAL A 594 19.66 31.56 16.87
N ASP A 595 20.69 31.08 17.56
CA ASP A 595 22.12 31.29 17.27
C ASP A 595 22.92 29.98 17.42
N ILE A 596 23.92 29.78 16.56
CA ILE A 596 24.94 28.73 16.68
C ILE A 596 26.04 29.16 17.67
N ASP A 597 26.21 28.44 18.78
CA ASP A 597 27.16 28.83 19.84
C ASP A 597 28.57 29.09 19.31
N GLY A 598 29.05 30.31 19.56
CA GLY A 598 30.37 30.77 19.11
C GLY A 598 30.59 30.71 17.60
N SER A 599 29.53 30.66 16.79
CA SER A 599 29.61 30.42 15.33
C SER A 599 30.36 29.14 14.96
N GLN A 600 30.30 28.11 15.81
CA GLN A 600 31.00 26.83 15.58
C GLN A 600 30.21 25.92 14.64
N ASN A 601 30.63 25.82 13.38
CA ASN A 601 29.93 25.07 12.33
C ASN A 601 30.17 23.54 12.34
N LYS A 602 30.48 22.94 13.50
CA LYS A 602 30.69 21.49 13.65
C LYS A 602 29.41 20.79 14.11
N ASP A 603 29.32 19.50 13.80
CA ASP A 603 28.27 18.63 14.34
C ASP A 603 28.37 18.56 15.87
N GLY A 604 27.22 18.65 16.55
CA GLY A 604 27.14 18.64 18.01
C GLY A 604 27.26 20.02 18.67
N THR A 605 27.48 21.10 17.91
CA THR A 605 27.44 22.46 18.47
C THR A 605 26.03 22.75 19.00
N LYS A 606 25.91 23.16 20.25
CA LYS A 606 24.61 23.53 20.83
C LYS A 606 24.08 24.82 20.22
N LEU A 607 22.76 24.89 20.07
CA LEU A 607 22.07 26.12 19.72
C LEU A 607 21.59 26.84 20.98
N LEU A 608 21.49 28.16 20.89
CA LEU A 608 21.02 29.04 21.96
C LEU A 608 20.20 30.19 21.40
N VAL A 609 19.62 31.00 22.27
CA VAL A 609 19.12 32.33 21.92
C VAL A 609 20.11 33.40 22.41
N TYR A 610 20.53 34.27 21.49
CA TYR A 610 21.53 35.32 21.69
C TYR A 610 21.03 36.68 21.14
N PRO A 611 21.50 37.83 21.65
CA PRO A 611 21.20 39.12 21.05
C PRO A 611 21.32 39.11 19.53
N CYS A 612 20.26 39.52 18.85
CA CYS A 612 20.22 39.54 17.39
C CYS A 612 21.29 40.50 16.85
N GLY A 613 22.06 40.07 15.85
CA GLY A 613 23.06 40.90 15.21
C GLY A 613 22.45 42.16 14.60
N ASN A 614 23.16 43.29 14.69
CA ASN A 614 22.68 44.61 14.27
C ASN A 614 22.19 44.67 12.80
N SER A 615 22.73 43.82 11.93
CA SER A 615 22.32 43.77 10.51
C SER A 615 21.08 42.92 10.25
N GLY A 616 20.63 42.11 11.21
CA GLY A 616 19.57 41.10 11.01
C GLY A 616 19.95 39.97 10.03
N THR A 617 21.19 39.95 9.54
CA THR A 617 21.67 39.02 8.50
C THR A 617 22.90 38.24 8.94
N GLN A 618 23.16 38.20 10.26
CA GLN A 618 24.31 37.50 10.82
C GLN A 618 24.22 35.99 10.50
N GLY A 619 25.23 35.44 9.84
CA GLY A 619 25.15 34.10 9.22
C GLY A 619 24.82 32.98 10.20
N ASN A 620 25.29 33.04 11.45
CA ASN A 620 24.98 32.05 12.50
C ASN A 620 23.58 32.23 13.14
N GLN A 621 22.80 33.23 12.73
CA GLN A 621 21.46 33.52 13.25
C GLN A 621 20.35 33.49 12.18
N VAL A 622 20.71 33.29 10.90
CA VAL A 622 19.77 33.23 9.77
C VAL A 622 19.53 31.78 9.38
N TRP A 623 18.27 31.42 9.14
CA TRP A 623 17.85 30.05 8.86
C TRP A 623 17.04 29.99 7.57
N THR A 624 17.20 28.92 6.80
CA THR A 624 16.24 28.50 5.79
C THR A 624 15.10 27.82 6.51
N LEU A 625 13.91 28.41 6.40
CA LEU A 625 12.72 27.98 7.12
C LEU A 625 11.75 27.25 6.18
N PRO A 626 10.84 26.43 6.75
CA PRO A 626 9.72 25.89 5.98
C PRO A 626 8.95 27.00 5.27
N ARG A 627 8.56 26.76 4.02
CA ARG A 627 7.78 27.72 3.21
C ARG A 627 6.54 28.17 3.99
N GLY A 628 6.39 29.48 4.17
CA GLY A 628 5.32 30.12 4.96
C GLY A 628 5.62 30.43 6.41
N ALA A 629 6.71 29.91 6.98
CA ALA A 629 7.06 30.19 8.38
C ALA A 629 7.30 31.69 8.64
N SER A 630 7.73 32.45 7.62
CA SER A 630 7.91 33.91 7.68
C SER A 630 6.65 34.71 7.30
N GLY A 631 5.50 34.04 7.13
CA GLY A 631 4.27 34.67 6.63
C GLY A 631 4.26 34.95 5.11
N THR A 632 5.38 34.67 4.42
CA THR A 632 5.47 34.76 2.95
C THR A 632 5.30 33.38 2.33
N TRP A 633 4.34 33.24 1.42
CA TRP A 633 3.93 31.98 0.80
C TRP A 633 4.37 31.83 -0.63
#